data_AF-A0A7X6WZD2-F1
#
_entry.id   AF-A0A7X6WZD2-F1
#
_cell.length_a   1.000
_cell.length_b   1.000
_cell.length_c   1.000
_cell.angle_alpha   90.00
_cell.angle_beta   90.00
_cell.angle_gamma   90.00
#
_symmetry.space_group_name_H-M   'P 1'
#
loop_
_entity.id
_entity.type
_entity.pdbx_description
1 polymer ?
#
loop_
_entity_poly.entity_id
_entity_poly.type
_entity_poly.pdbx_seq_one_letter_code
_entity_poly.pdbx_strand_id
1 'polypeptide(L)'
;MISSPSAALAPAPLETQRAALLQRLAAIDKVDLLIVGGGATGLGLALDASLRGLSVVLLEARDFAKGTSSRATKLVHGGVRYLAQGNVALVREALHERQKLLHNASHLVAPLAFVMPSYKCWETPFYGVGLKAYD
;
A
#
# COMPACT_ATOMS: atom_id res chain seq x y z
N MET A 1 24.10 20.75 -3.44
CA MET A 1 23.02 21.42 -2.70
C MET A 1 21.70 20.96 -3.29
N ILE A 2 21.10 19.91 -2.74
CA ILE A 2 19.80 19.41 -3.18
C ILE A 2 18.77 20.12 -2.29
N SER A 3 18.13 21.15 -2.85
CA SER A 3 17.01 21.84 -2.21
C SER A 3 15.92 20.83 -1.88
N SER A 4 15.65 20.63 -0.60
CA SER A 4 14.53 19.82 -0.13
C SER A 4 13.23 20.40 -0.67
N PRO A 5 12.33 19.61 -1.26
CA PRO A 5 11.02 20.12 -1.66
C PRO A 5 10.30 20.58 -0.39
N SER A 6 9.80 21.82 -0.40
CA SER A 6 8.92 22.34 0.65
C SER A 6 7.72 21.40 0.75
N ALA A 7 7.62 20.66 1.84
CA ALA A 7 6.51 19.76 2.08
C ALA A 7 5.25 20.62 2.20
N ALA A 8 4.45 20.68 1.14
CA ALA A 8 3.11 21.25 1.21
C ALA A 8 2.41 20.57 2.39
N LEU A 9 1.95 21.38 3.35
CA LEU A 9 1.25 20.89 4.54
C LEU A 9 0.10 20.01 4.05
N ALA A 10 0.12 18.72 4.38
CA ALA A 10 -0.97 17.83 4.03
C ALA A 10 -2.28 18.44 4.56
N PRO A 11 -3.37 18.46 3.77
CA PRO A 11 -4.64 18.99 4.24
C PRO A 11 -5.03 18.28 5.53
N ALA A 12 -5.61 19.03 6.47
CA ALA A 12 -6.08 18.47 7.72
C ALA A 12 -7.01 17.27 7.44
N PRO A 13 -6.92 16.17 8.21
CA PRO A 13 -7.82 15.04 8.04
C PRO A 13 -9.27 15.52 8.11
N LEU A 14 -10.10 15.04 7.17
CA LEU A 14 -11.52 15.36 7.18
C LEU A 14 -12.15 14.80 8.47
N GLU A 15 -12.91 15.64 9.18
CA GLU A 15 -13.66 15.19 10.34
C GLU A 15 -14.72 14.17 9.93
N THR A 16 -14.69 13.01 10.59
CA THR A 16 -15.64 11.93 10.33
C THR A 16 -16.77 11.98 11.36
N GLN A 17 -17.89 12.60 10.99
CA GLN A 17 -19.08 12.63 11.86
C GLN A 17 -19.94 11.37 11.64
N ARG A 18 -19.76 10.36 12.51
CA ARG A 18 -20.44 9.06 12.39
C ARG A 18 -21.96 9.17 12.27
N ALA A 19 -22.60 10.06 13.03
CA ALA A 19 -24.04 10.26 12.97
C ALA A 19 -24.51 10.74 11.58
N ALA A 20 -23.80 11.71 11.00
CA ALA A 20 -24.09 12.23 9.67
C ALA A 20 -23.88 11.16 8.58
N LEU A 21 -22.84 10.33 8.70
CA LEU A 21 -22.60 9.22 7.76
C LEU A 21 -23.72 8.18 7.79
N LEU A 22 -24.22 7.83 8.98
CA LEU A 22 -25.34 6.89 9.12
C LEU A 22 -26.64 7.47 8.56
N GLN A 23 -26.90 8.76 8.76
CA GLN A 23 -28.05 9.44 8.15
C GLN A 23 -27.96 9.44 6.62
N ARG A 24 -26.79 9.75 6.07
CA ARG A 24 -26.55 9.66 4.62
C ARG A 24 -26.75 8.25 4.11
N LEU A 25 -26.25 7.23 4.83
CA LEU A 25 -26.43 5.83 4.47
C LEU A 25 -27.91 5.42 4.45
N ALA A 26 -28.70 5.84 5.44
CA ALA A 26 -30.13 5.54 5.52
C ALA A 26 -30.95 6.21 4.41
N ALA A 27 -30.46 7.31 3.84
CA ALA A 27 -31.09 8.01 2.73
C ALA A 27 -30.73 7.43 1.34
N ILE A 28 -29.78 6.49 1.27
CA ILE A 28 -29.37 5.85 0.03
C ILE A 28 -30.26 4.63 -0.23
N ASP A 29 -30.96 4.64 -1.35
CA ASP A 29 -31.78 3.51 -1.81
C ASP A 29 -30.94 2.46 -2.56
N LYS A 30 -29.97 2.91 -3.37
CA LYS A 30 -29.12 2.04 -4.18
C LYS A 30 -27.70 2.59 -4.34
N VAL A 31 -26.73 1.67 -4.41
CA VAL A 31 -25.33 1.96 -4.76
C VAL A 31 -24.86 1.00 -5.85
N ASP A 32 -23.84 1.42 -6.59
CA ASP A 32 -23.19 0.57 -7.59
C ASP A 32 -22.29 -0.48 -6.93
N LEU A 33 -21.66 -0.12 -5.80
CA LEU A 33 -20.76 -1.02 -5.08
C LEU A 33 -20.85 -0.86 -3.55
N LEU A 34 -21.11 -1.98 -2.87
CA LEU A 34 -20.99 -2.10 -1.41
C LEU A 34 -19.72 -2.90 -1.05
N ILE A 35 -18.84 -2.30 -0.26
CA ILE A 35 -17.60 -2.90 0.21
C ILE A 35 -17.72 -3.19 1.71
N VAL A 36 -17.43 -4.43 2.11
CA VAL A 36 -17.40 -4.83 3.52
C VAL A 36 -15.96 -5.06 3.95
N GLY A 37 -15.48 -4.22 4.86
CA GLY A 37 -14.13 -4.24 5.41
C GLY A 37 -13.29 -3.03 5.00
N GLY A 38 -12.88 -2.23 5.98
CA GLY A 38 -12.03 -1.05 5.84
C GLY A 38 -10.54 -1.32 6.02
N GLY A 39 -10.06 -2.48 5.58
CA GLY A 39 -8.63 -2.79 5.46
C GLY A 39 -8.01 -2.17 4.20
N ALA A 40 -6.71 -2.36 4.00
CA ALA A 40 -5.98 -1.84 2.83
C ALA A 40 -6.65 -2.21 1.49
N THR A 41 -7.12 -3.46 1.36
CA THR A 41 -7.82 -3.94 0.16
C THR A 41 -9.14 -3.21 -0.06
N GLY A 42 -9.98 -3.12 0.97
CA GLY A 42 -11.30 -2.49 0.84
C GLY A 42 -11.20 -0.97 0.61
N LEU A 43 -10.27 -0.29 1.28
CA LEU A 43 -10.00 1.12 1.05
C LEU A 43 -9.44 1.38 -0.35
N GLY A 44 -8.53 0.53 -0.84
CA GLY A 44 -8.01 0.61 -2.20
C GLY A 44 -9.08 0.42 -3.27
N LEU A 45 -9.97 -0.56 -3.07
CA LEU A 45 -11.13 -0.78 -3.94
C LEU A 45 -12.09 0.42 -3.90
N ALA A 46 -12.38 0.96 -2.72
CA ALA A 46 -13.25 2.12 -2.59
C ALA A 46 -12.68 3.33 -3.35
N LEU A 47 -11.38 3.59 -3.20
CA LEU A 47 -10.70 4.67 -3.91
C LEU A 47 -10.78 4.48 -5.44
N ASP A 48 -10.41 3.30 -5.96
CA ASP A 48 -10.43 3.02 -7.39
C ASP A 48 -11.85 3.11 -7.97
N ALA A 49 -12.85 2.52 -7.30
CA ALA A 49 -14.25 2.57 -7.71
C ALA A 49 -14.81 4.00 -7.70
N SER A 50 -14.52 4.78 -6.66
CA SER A 50 -14.95 6.18 -6.59
C SER A 50 -14.29 7.05 -7.66
N LEU A 51 -13.01 6.83 -7.98
CA LEU A 51 -12.31 7.53 -9.07
C LEU A 51 -12.88 7.21 -10.45
N ARG A 52 -13.51 6.03 -10.61
CA ARG A 52 -14.25 5.63 -11.83
C ARG A 52 -15.67 6.19 -11.88
N GLY A 53 -16.09 6.97 -10.88
CA GLY A 53 -17.41 7.60 -10.82
C GLY A 53 -18.53 6.69 -10.29
N LEU A 54 -18.21 5.53 -9.70
CA LEU A 54 -19.21 4.66 -9.08
C LEU A 54 -19.69 5.24 -7.75
N SER A 55 -20.97 5.04 -7.44
CA SER A 55 -21.50 5.25 -6.10
C SER A 55 -21.08 4.10 -5.18
N VAL A 56 -20.27 4.41 -4.16
CA VAL A 56 -19.64 3.40 -3.29
C VAL A 56 -20.04 3.62 -1.84
N VAL A 57 -20.41 2.54 -1.16
CA VAL A 57 -20.51 2.49 0.31
C VAL A 57 -19.47 1.50 0.83
N LEU A 58 -18.70 1.90 1.83
CA LEU A 58 -17.78 1.03 2.55
C LEU A 58 -18.18 0.95 4.02
N LEU A 59 -18.31 -0.26 4.53
CA LEU A 59 -18.62 -0.54 5.93
C LEU A 59 -17.44 -1.21 6.63
N GLU A 60 -17.01 -0.66 7.76
CA GLU A 60 -16.02 -1.27 8.64
C GLU A 60 -16.64 -1.47 10.02
N ALA A 61 -16.47 -2.68 10.56
CA ALA A 61 -17.07 -3.07 11.84
C ALA A 61 -16.36 -2.41 13.04
N ARG A 62 -15.11 -1.99 12.88
CA ARG A 62 -14.31 -1.40 13.94
C ARG A 62 -13.75 -0.03 13.53
N ASP A 63 -12.44 0.03 13.28
CA ASP A 63 -11.74 1.24 12.86
C ASP A 63 -10.95 0.92 11.60
N PHE A 64 -10.69 1.92 10.77
CA PHE A 64 -9.99 1.71 9.51
C PHE A 64 -8.62 1.08 9.73
N ALA A 65 -8.27 0.12 8.89
CA ALA A 65 -7.04 -0.67 8.95
C ALA A 65 -6.80 -1.48 10.25
N LYS A 66 -7.76 -1.57 11.19
CA LYS A 66 -7.58 -2.26 12.49
C LYS A 66 -7.30 -3.77 12.40
N GLY A 67 -7.60 -4.39 11.26
CA GLY A 67 -7.26 -5.79 10.97
C GLY A 67 -5.77 -6.01 10.66
N THR A 68 -5.48 -6.95 9.77
CA THR A 68 -4.10 -7.29 9.36
C THR A 68 -3.34 -6.09 8.79
N SER A 69 -4.03 -5.14 8.17
CA SER A 69 -3.43 -3.96 7.55
C SER A 69 -2.59 -3.10 8.51
N SER A 70 -2.93 -3.04 9.80
CA SER A 70 -2.13 -2.33 10.82
C SER A 70 -0.99 -3.18 11.42
N ARG A 71 -1.03 -4.49 11.21
CA ARG A 71 -0.15 -5.49 11.84
C ARG A 71 0.91 -6.06 10.90
N ALA A 72 1.10 -5.44 9.75
CA ALA A 72 2.20 -5.77 8.84
C ALA A 72 3.55 -5.32 9.42
N THR A 73 4.63 -5.83 8.82
CA THR A 73 6.02 -5.40 9.07
C THR A 73 6.27 -3.93 8.70
N LYS A 74 5.31 -3.29 8.02
CA LYS A 74 5.38 -1.91 7.51
C LYS A 74 6.48 -1.73 6.46
N LEU A 75 6.74 -2.79 5.70
CA LEU A 75 7.70 -2.82 4.61
C LEU A 75 6.98 -3.15 3.31
N VAL A 76 7.17 -2.31 2.30
CA VAL A 76 6.76 -2.61 0.92
C VAL A 76 7.94 -3.25 0.23
N HIS A 77 7.92 -4.58 0.09
CA HIS A 77 9.00 -5.34 -0.55
C HIS A 77 8.46 -6.26 -1.65
N GLY A 78 9.16 -6.33 -2.78
CA GLY A 78 8.91 -7.29 -3.85
C GLY A 78 9.32 -8.73 -3.52
N GLY A 79 9.96 -8.92 -2.37
CA GLY A 79 10.29 -10.22 -1.81
C GLY A 79 11.37 -10.92 -2.62
N VAL A 80 12.63 -10.56 -2.33
CA VAL A 80 13.84 -11.22 -2.87
C VAL A 80 13.79 -12.75 -2.67
N ARG A 81 13.08 -13.23 -1.65
CA ARG A 81 12.82 -14.66 -1.42
C ARG A 81 12.00 -15.32 -2.54
N TYR A 82 11.07 -14.60 -3.16
CA TYR A 82 10.27 -15.11 -4.28
C TYR A 82 11.09 -15.22 -5.56
N LEU A 83 12.10 -14.36 -5.73
CA LEU A 83 13.07 -14.50 -6.82
C LEU A 83 13.86 -15.80 -6.70
N ALA A 84 14.28 -16.16 -5.48
CA ALA A 84 14.94 -17.43 -5.20
C ALA A 84 14.04 -18.66 -5.46
N GLN A 85 12.71 -18.48 -5.46
CA GLN A 85 11.72 -19.52 -5.81
C GLN A 85 11.37 -19.52 -7.31
N GLY A 86 11.99 -18.65 -8.12
CA GLY A 86 11.75 -18.55 -9.56
C GLY A 86 10.50 -17.76 -9.95
N ASN A 87 9.80 -17.11 -9.01
CA ASN A 87 8.58 -16.35 -9.32
C ASN A 87 8.90 -14.91 -9.78
N VAL A 88 9.50 -14.80 -10.95
CA VAL A 88 9.97 -13.52 -11.52
C VAL A 88 8.81 -12.56 -11.81
N ALA A 89 7.65 -13.06 -12.25
CA ALA A 89 6.49 -12.24 -12.57
C ALA A 89 5.97 -11.47 -11.34
N LEU A 90 5.85 -12.16 -10.20
CA LEU A 90 5.44 -11.55 -8.93
C LEU A 90 6.44 -10.49 -8.45
N VAL A 91 7.73 -10.80 -8.55
CA VAL A 91 8.80 -9.86 -8.16
C VAL A 91 8.71 -8.57 -8.98
N ARG A 92 8.54 -8.69 -10.31
CA ARG A 92 8.40 -7.54 -11.20
C ARG A 92 7.17 -6.71 -10.89
N GLU A 93 6.03 -7.35 -10.66
CA GLU A 93 4.79 -6.65 -10.30
C GLU A 93 4.95 -5.87 -8.99
N ALA A 94 5.53 -6.51 -7.97
CA ALA A 94 5.71 -5.87 -6.67
C ALA A 94 6.75 -4.74 -6.69
N LEU A 95 7.80 -4.83 -7.51
CA LEU A 95 8.74 -3.73 -7.76
C LEU A 95 8.04 -2.55 -8.44
N HIS A 96 7.21 -2.84 -9.45
CA HIS A 96 6.45 -1.82 -10.15
C HIS A 96 5.45 -1.10 -9.23
N GLU A 97 4.71 -1.83 -8.40
CA GLU A 97 3.79 -1.26 -7.40
C GLU A 97 4.53 -0.48 -6.30
N ARG A 98 5.72 -0.92 -5.88
CA ARG A 98 6.57 -0.15 -4.94
C ARG A 98 6.89 1.23 -5.50
N GLN A 99 7.24 1.32 -6.78
CA GLN A 99 7.57 2.59 -7.41
C GLN A 99 6.35 3.52 -7.53
N LYS A 100 5.16 2.97 -7.82
CA LYS A 100 3.91 3.74 -7.77
C LYS A 100 3.61 4.26 -6.37
N LEU A 101 3.81 3.46 -5.32
CA LEU A 101 3.60 3.90 -3.94
C LEU A 101 4.56 5.02 -3.53
N LEU A 102 5.84 4.92 -3.92
CA LEU A 102 6.82 5.99 -3.69
C LEU A 102 6.43 7.30 -4.39
N HIS A 103 5.82 7.22 -5.57
CA HIS A 103 5.34 8.40 -6.29
C HIS A 103 4.05 8.98 -5.68
N ASN A 104 3.05 8.14 -5.43
CA ASN A 104 1.72 8.55 -5.01
C ASN A 104 1.64 8.94 -3.52
N ALA A 105 2.49 8.35 -2.68
CA ALA A 105 2.45 8.49 -1.22
C ALA A 105 3.86 8.70 -0.64
N SER A 106 4.63 9.60 -1.24
CA SER A 106 6.01 9.95 -0.81
C SER A 106 6.11 10.47 0.64
N HIS A 107 4.99 10.91 1.21
CA HIS A 107 4.88 11.32 2.62
C HIS A 107 4.68 10.15 3.59
N LEU A 108 4.32 8.95 3.10
CA LEU A 108 4.14 7.73 3.89
C LEU A 108 5.19 6.66 3.59
N VAL A 109 5.80 6.69 2.40
CA VAL A 109 6.73 5.67 1.92
C VAL A 109 8.05 6.29 1.55
N ALA A 110 9.15 5.74 2.07
CA ALA A 110 10.51 6.16 1.76
C ALA A 110 11.38 4.93 1.42
N PRO A 111 12.43 5.10 0.59
CA PRO A 111 13.40 4.04 0.34
C PRO A 111 14.10 3.61 1.65
N LEU A 112 14.17 2.30 1.87
CA LEU A 112 14.86 1.72 3.03
C LEU A 112 15.91 0.71 2.53
N ALA A 113 17.17 0.93 2.88
CA ALA A 113 18.25 0.00 2.58
C ALA A 113 18.24 -1.18 3.56
N PHE A 114 18.50 -2.39 3.04
CA PHE A 114 18.61 -3.62 3.85
C PHE A 114 20.01 -4.19 3.76
N VAL A 115 20.51 -4.70 4.88
CA VAL A 115 21.78 -5.44 4.94
C VAL A 115 21.48 -6.93 4.82
N MET A 116 22.10 -7.58 3.84
CA MET A 116 21.99 -9.03 3.64
C MET A 116 23.29 -9.71 4.08
N PRO A 117 23.33 -10.38 5.25
CA PRO A 117 24.53 -11.04 5.71
C PRO A 117 24.82 -12.28 4.85
N SER A 118 26.10 -12.49 4.49
CA SER A 118 26.60 -13.73 3.89
C SER A 118 27.55 -14.41 4.87
N TYR A 119 27.28 -15.68 5.20
CA TYR A 119 28.08 -16.46 6.14
C TYR A 119 29.01 -17.44 5.43
N LYS A 120 28.79 -17.69 4.14
CA LYS A 120 29.66 -18.52 3.30
C LYS A 120 30.14 -17.74 2.07
N CYS A 121 31.34 -18.07 1.59
CA CYS A 121 31.98 -17.38 0.48
C CYS A 121 31.17 -17.44 -0.83
N TRP A 122 30.39 -18.50 -1.04
CA TRP A 122 29.55 -18.68 -2.23
C TRP A 122 28.22 -17.92 -2.16
N GLU A 123 27.78 -17.52 -0.97
CA GLU A 123 26.52 -16.80 -0.79
C GLU A 123 26.64 -15.36 -1.32
N THR A 124 27.82 -14.73 -1.18
CA THR A 124 28.08 -13.38 -1.69
C THR A 124 27.86 -13.24 -3.20
N PRO A 125 28.45 -14.07 -4.09
CA PRO A 125 28.17 -14.00 -5.52
C PRO A 125 26.73 -14.41 -5.85
N PHE A 126 26.15 -15.39 -5.15
CA PHE A 126 24.77 -15.82 -5.39
C PHE A 126 23.75 -14.71 -5.10
N TYR A 127 23.81 -14.11 -3.91
CA TYR A 127 22.96 -12.98 -3.54
C TYR A 127 23.27 -11.73 -4.35
N GLY A 128 24.53 -11.48 -4.70
CA GLY A 128 24.92 -10.37 -5.57
C GLY A 128 24.26 -10.41 -6.95
N VAL A 129 24.20 -11.59 -7.59
CA VAL A 129 23.49 -11.77 -8.87
C VAL A 129 21.99 -11.60 -8.69
N GLY A 130 21.41 -12.21 -7.65
CA GLY A 130 19.97 -12.10 -7.36
C GLY A 130 19.52 -10.67 -7.08
N LEU A 131 20.30 -9.90 -6.32
CA LEU A 131 20.02 -8.49 -6.03
C LEU A 131 20.19 -7.61 -7.28
N LYS A 132 21.20 -7.86 -8.12
CA LYS A 132 21.35 -7.15 -9.40
C LYS A 132 20.19 -7.41 -10.36
N ALA A 133 19.58 -8.58 -10.32
CA ALA A 133 18.39 -8.89 -11.10
C ALA A 133 17.10 -8.29 -10.49
N TYR A 134 17.17 -7.79 -9.26
CA TYR A 134 16.04 -7.25 -8.49
C TYR A 134 16.00 -5.70 -8.51
N ASP A 135 17.13 -5.04 -8.78
CA ASP A 135 17.19 -3.60 -9.10
C ASP A 135 16.62 -3.29 -10.50
#